data_AF-A0A7N4V1C2-F1
#
_entry.id   AF-A0A7N4V1C2-F1
#
_cell.length_a   1.000
_cell.length_b   1.000
_cell.length_c   1.000
_cell.angle_alpha   90.00
_cell.angle_beta   90.00
_cell.angle_gamma   90.00
#
_symmetry.space_group_name_H-M   'P 1'
#
loop_
_entity.id
_entity.type
_entity.pdbx_description
1 polymer ?
#
loop_
_entity_poly.entity_id
_entity_poly.type
_entity_poly.pdbx_seq_one_letter_code
_entity_poly.pdbx_strand_id
1 'polypeptide(L)'
;MLKRRDAEGPGCKMADIDDSLWRPPRSCEHYWAEWKHCRTIRNFLHHYYTYGETPSCDQWKRDYQNCQEWEENGSPEAKQFLCKSEQARILAKQKHAPVWTMRQSPPRDWHLPLPGEGKSK
;
A
#
# COMPACT_ATOMS: atom_id res chain seq x y z
N MET A 1 25.28 -16.81 1.26
CA MET A 1 24.36 -16.33 2.32
C MET A 1 24.22 -14.81 2.18
N LEU A 2 23.23 -14.34 1.41
CA LEU A 2 22.92 -12.91 1.33
C LEU A 2 21.78 -12.64 2.33
N LYS A 3 22.12 -11.98 3.44
CA LYS A 3 21.15 -11.48 4.42
C LYS A 3 20.09 -10.67 3.65
N ARG A 4 18.82 -11.09 3.76
CA ARG A 4 17.70 -10.20 3.46
C ARG A 4 17.94 -8.97 4.33
N ARG A 5 18.19 -7.81 3.72
CA ARG A 5 18.02 -6.56 4.45
C ARG A 5 16.56 -6.56 4.85
N ASP A 6 16.30 -6.47 6.14
CA ASP A 6 14.97 -6.18 6.64
C ASP A 6 14.49 -4.95 5.87
N ALA A 7 13.47 -5.15 5.05
CA ALA A 7 12.73 -4.06 4.45
C ALA A 7 11.90 -3.44 5.58
N GLU A 8 12.58 -2.79 6.52
CA GLU A 8 12.03 -1.64 7.19
C GLU A 8 11.74 -0.62 6.10
N GLY A 9 10.57 -0.77 5.45
CA GLY A 9 9.95 0.35 4.77
C GLY A 9 9.87 1.51 5.76
N PRO A 10 9.75 2.76 5.29
CA PRO A 10 9.54 3.90 6.16
C PRO A 10 8.13 3.78 6.78
N GLY A 11 7.94 2.86 7.72
CA GLY A 11 6.92 3.01 8.75
C GLY A 11 7.23 4.33 9.44
N CYS A 12 6.18 5.07 9.82
CA CYS A 12 6.32 6.30 10.59
C CYS A 12 7.36 6.08 11.69
N LYS A 13 8.60 6.50 11.47
CA LYS A 13 9.59 6.46 12.52
C LYS A 13 9.11 7.53 13.49
N MET A 14 8.64 7.09 14.66
CA MET A 14 8.47 7.95 15.83
C MET A 14 9.86 8.37 16.37
N ALA A 15 10.75 8.80 15.48
CA ALA A 15 12.06 9.29 15.83
C ALA A 15 11.96 10.81 15.68
N ASP A 16 11.88 11.51 16.82
CA ASP A 16 12.29 12.89 17.14
C ASP A 16 12.52 13.86 15.97
N ILE A 17 11.63 13.85 14.98
CA ILE A 17 11.41 14.95 14.07
C ILE A 17 10.49 15.85 14.88
N ASP A 18 10.94 17.07 15.17
CA ASP A 18 10.12 18.15 15.71
C ASP A 18 8.67 17.98 15.22
N ASP A 19 7.73 17.79 16.15
CA ASP A 19 6.35 17.38 15.83
C ASP A 19 5.72 18.31 14.78
N SER A 20 6.22 19.55 14.68
CA SER A 20 5.88 20.57 13.68
C SER A 20 6.19 20.18 12.22
N LEU A 21 7.11 19.25 11.98
CA LEU A 21 7.60 18.83 10.65
C LEU A 21 7.02 17.48 10.19
N TRP A 22 6.25 16.79 11.03
CA TRP A 22 5.64 15.53 10.64
C TRP A 22 4.55 15.75 9.58
N ARG A 23 4.60 14.96 8.51
CA ARG A 23 3.57 14.93 7.47
C ARG A 23 2.90 13.57 7.42
N PRO A 24 1.57 13.51 7.24
CA PRO A 24 0.86 12.27 6.99
C PRO A 24 1.50 11.49 5.82
N PRO A 25 1.56 10.14 5.89
CA PRO A 25 2.12 9.32 4.81
C PRO A 25 1.41 9.50 3.46
N ARG A 26 0.15 9.96 3.48
CA ARG A 26 -0.67 10.33 2.32
C ARG A 26 -1.44 11.60 2.66
N SER A 27 -1.79 12.42 1.67
CA SER A 27 -2.66 13.57 1.90
C SER A 27 -4.08 13.16 2.30
N CYS A 28 -4.81 14.04 2.97
CA CYS A 28 -6.19 13.75 3.38
C CYS A 28 -7.12 13.49 2.19
N GLU A 29 -6.89 14.14 1.05
CA GLU A 29 -7.60 13.86 -0.22
C GLU A 29 -7.45 12.42 -0.69
N HIS A 30 -6.29 11.80 -0.49
CA HIS A 30 -6.11 10.38 -0.81
C HIS A 30 -6.97 9.50 0.08
N TYR A 31 -7.01 9.75 1.40
CA TYR A 31 -7.87 8.99 2.31
C TYR A 31 -9.36 9.14 1.96
N TRP A 32 -9.78 10.34 1.58
CA TRP A 32 -11.13 10.61 1.12
C TRP A 32 -11.50 9.88 -0.17
N ALA A 33 -10.60 9.90 -1.15
CA ALA A 33 -10.78 9.19 -2.42
C ALA A 33 -10.89 7.68 -2.19
N GLU A 34 -10.06 7.09 -1.32
CA GLU A 34 -10.13 5.67 -0.96
C GLU A 34 -11.44 5.31 -0.26
N TRP A 35 -11.91 6.15 0.66
CA TRP A 35 -13.20 5.93 1.31
C TRP A 35 -14.36 5.95 0.30
N LYS A 36 -14.37 6.94 -0.61
CA LYS A 36 -15.35 7.01 -1.70
C LYS A 36 -15.26 5.77 -2.59
N HIS A 37 -14.05 5.35 -2.94
CA HIS A 37 -13.82 4.19 -3.77
C HIS A 37 -14.35 2.90 -3.12
N CYS A 38 -14.07 2.72 -1.83
CA CYS A 38 -14.49 1.57 -1.05
C CYS A 38 -16.01 1.35 -1.09
N ARG A 39 -16.78 2.44 -1.08
CA ARG A 39 -18.26 2.43 -1.09
C ARG A 39 -18.89 2.20 -2.46
N THR A 40 -18.10 2.15 -3.54
CA THR A 40 -18.65 1.95 -4.87
C THR A 40 -19.18 0.53 -5.05
N ILE A 41 -20.25 0.37 -5.84
CA ILE A 41 -20.81 -0.95 -6.20
C ILE A 41 -19.75 -1.82 -6.86
N ARG A 42 -18.87 -1.23 -7.68
CA ARG A 42 -17.76 -1.95 -8.30
C ARG A 42 -16.84 -2.60 -7.27
N ASN A 43 -16.46 -1.85 -6.23
CA ASN A 43 -15.62 -2.39 -5.16
C ASN A 43 -16.37 -3.46 -4.36
N PHE A 44 -17.64 -3.23 -4.04
CA PHE A 44 -18.49 -4.23 -3.39
C PHE A 44 -18.54 -5.55 -4.16
N LEU A 45 -18.84 -5.51 -5.46
CA LEU A 45 -18.92 -6.71 -6.30
C LEU A 45 -17.58 -7.44 -6.33
N HIS A 46 -16.47 -6.73 -6.55
CA HIS A 46 -15.13 -7.32 -6.52
C HIS A 46 -14.85 -8.03 -5.18
N HIS A 47 -15.13 -7.36 -4.07
CA HIS A 47 -14.87 -7.90 -2.73
C HIS A 47 -15.74 -9.13 -2.43
N TYR A 48 -17.01 -9.08 -2.81
CA TYR A 48 -17.95 -10.19 -2.66
C TYR A 48 -17.50 -11.42 -3.46
N TYR A 49 -17.12 -11.26 -4.74
CA TYR A 49 -16.69 -12.41 -5.56
C TYR A 49 -15.28 -12.92 -5.23
N THR A 50 -14.40 -12.07 -4.68
CA THR A 50 -13.03 -12.49 -4.33
C THR A 50 -12.95 -13.13 -2.95
N TYR A 51 -13.70 -12.60 -1.97
CA TYR A 51 -13.57 -12.99 -0.57
C TYR A 51 -14.87 -13.52 0.06
N GLY A 52 -16.02 -13.37 -0.60
CA GLY A 52 -17.33 -13.77 -0.04
C GLY A 52 -17.88 -12.81 1.02
N GLU A 53 -17.24 -11.67 1.21
CA GLU A 53 -17.53 -10.73 2.30
C GLU A 53 -17.76 -9.31 1.80
N THR A 54 -18.55 -8.54 2.55
CA THR A 54 -18.74 -7.11 2.31
C THR A 54 -17.53 -6.30 2.82
N PRO A 55 -16.99 -5.36 2.04
CA PRO A 55 -15.82 -4.59 2.46
C PRO A 55 -16.15 -3.66 3.64
N SER A 56 -15.29 -3.64 4.67
CA SER A 56 -15.39 -2.64 5.76
C SER A 56 -14.71 -1.34 5.33
N CYS A 57 -15.52 -0.30 5.07
CA CYS A 57 -15.02 1.01 4.67
C CYS A 57 -14.75 1.97 5.84
N ASP A 58 -15.09 1.57 7.06
CA ASP A 58 -14.99 2.44 8.25
C ASP A 58 -13.55 2.84 8.56
N GLN A 59 -12.59 1.95 8.26
CA GLN A 59 -11.17 2.24 8.48
C GLN A 59 -10.72 3.45 7.66
N TRP A 60 -11.08 3.52 6.38
CA TRP A 60 -10.75 4.66 5.53
C TRP A 60 -11.41 5.96 6.00
N LYS A 61 -12.63 5.87 6.54
CA LYS A 61 -13.33 7.02 7.11
C LYS A 61 -12.61 7.55 8.35
N ARG A 62 -12.23 6.65 9.26
CA ARG A 62 -11.48 7.01 10.47
C ARG A 62 -10.12 7.61 10.14
N ASP A 63 -9.41 7.03 9.17
CA ASP A 63 -8.12 7.56 8.74
C ASP A 63 -8.26 8.96 8.13
N TYR A 64 -9.29 9.20 7.33
CA TYR A 64 -9.58 10.54 6.83
C TYR A 64 -9.84 11.54 7.97
N GLN A 65 -10.64 11.18 8.97
CA GLN A 65 -10.92 12.03 10.13
C GLN A 65 -9.65 12.35 10.93
N ASN A 66 -8.83 11.34 11.22
CA ASN A 66 -7.54 11.54 11.90
C ASN A 66 -6.59 12.42 11.07
N CYS A 67 -6.64 12.32 9.74
CA CYS A 67 -5.83 13.17 8.87
C CYS A 67 -6.25 14.64 8.98
N GLN A 68 -7.56 14.92 8.90
CA GLN A 68 -8.05 16.29 9.09
C GLN A 68 -7.72 16.82 10.49
N GLU A 69 -7.90 16.01 11.53
CA GLU A 69 -7.61 16.41 12.91
C GLU A 69 -6.13 16.73 13.13
N TRP A 70 -5.22 16.04 12.45
CA TRP A 70 -3.81 16.40 12.42
C TRP A 70 -3.56 17.73 11.69
N GLU A 71 -4.14 17.93 10.51
CA GLU A 71 -3.94 19.17 9.73
C GLU A 71 -4.51 20.41 10.44
N GLU A 72 -5.61 20.26 11.18
CA GLU A 72 -6.27 21.36 11.91
C GLU A 72 -5.61 21.64 13.26
N ASN A 73 -5.36 20.59 14.06
CA ASN A 73 -5.01 20.73 15.47
C ASN A 73 -3.62 20.19 15.82
N GLY A 74 -2.95 19.49 14.90
CA GLY A 74 -1.66 18.83 15.19
C GLY A 74 -1.77 17.74 16.26
N SER A 75 -2.92 17.05 16.37
CA SER A 75 -3.15 16.06 17.43
C SER A 75 -2.15 14.88 17.37
N PRO A 76 -1.35 14.64 18.42
CA PRO A 76 -0.41 13.53 18.45
C PRO A 76 -1.12 12.17 18.42
N GLU A 77 -2.34 12.06 18.96
CA GLU A 77 -3.17 10.85 18.89
C GLU A 77 -3.55 10.53 17.44
N ALA A 78 -4.02 11.53 16.70
CA ALA A 78 -4.42 11.38 15.30
C ALA A 78 -3.23 10.92 14.43
N LYS A 79 -2.05 11.51 14.66
CA LYS A 79 -0.77 11.07 14.08
C LYS A 79 -0.47 9.60 14.38
N GLN A 80 -0.58 9.19 15.65
CA GLN A 80 -0.32 7.80 16.04
C GLN A 80 -1.30 6.81 15.38
N PHE A 81 -2.58 7.15 15.30
CA PHE A 81 -3.59 6.31 14.65
C PHE A 81 -3.30 6.12 13.17
N LEU A 82 -2.98 7.19 12.44
CA LEU A 82 -2.62 7.13 11.02
C LEU A 82 -1.38 6.26 10.78
N CYS A 83 -0.35 6.45 11.60
CA CYS A 83 0.87 5.67 11.49
C CYS A 83 0.62 4.18 11.70
N LYS A 84 -0.18 3.82 12.70
CA LYS A 84 -0.55 2.42 12.97
C LYS A 84 -1.38 1.83 11.82
N SER A 85 -2.34 2.58 11.27
CA SER A 85 -3.18 2.08 10.19
C SER A 85 -2.41 1.87 8.88
N GLU A 86 -1.49 2.79 8.52
CA GLU A 86 -0.62 2.62 7.35
C GLU A 86 0.37 1.47 7.53
N GLN A 87 0.96 1.33 8.73
CA GLN A 87 1.82 0.19 9.02
C GLN A 87 1.07 -1.14 8.87
N ALA A 88 -0.15 -1.23 9.40
CA ALA A 88 -0.99 -2.41 9.24
C ALA A 88 -1.29 -2.72 7.75
N ARG A 89 -1.53 -1.69 6.92
CA ARG A 89 -1.71 -1.85 5.47
C ARG A 89 -0.46 -2.38 4.77
N ILE A 90 0.72 -1.87 5.11
CA ILE A 90 1.99 -2.32 4.53
C ILE A 90 2.23 -3.80 4.88
N LEU A 91 2.03 -4.16 6.14
CA LEU A 91 2.19 -5.55 6.60
C LEU A 91 1.18 -6.49 5.92
N ALA A 92 -0.07 -6.07 5.75
CA ALA A 92 -1.09 -6.85 5.04
C ALA A 92 -0.68 -7.10 3.57
N LYS A 93 -0.11 -6.10 2.88
CA LYS A 93 0.40 -6.27 1.51
C LYS A 93 1.59 -7.23 1.44
N GLN A 94 2.45 -7.25 2.46
CA GLN A 94 3.63 -8.11 2.52
C GLN A 94 3.32 -9.56 2.91
N LYS A 95 2.07 -9.89 3.30
CA LYS A 95 1.67 -11.24 3.71
C LYS A 95 1.93 -12.30 2.63
N HIS A 96 1.88 -11.93 1.36
CA HIS A 96 2.08 -12.85 0.25
C HIS A 96 3.55 -12.88 -0.17
N ALA A 97 4.16 -14.07 -0.08
CA ALA A 97 5.52 -14.28 -0.58
C ALA A 97 5.55 -14.03 -2.10
N PRO A 98 6.56 -13.33 -2.63
CA PRO A 98 6.65 -13.10 -4.06
C PRO A 98 6.79 -14.45 -4.78
N VAL A 99 5.88 -14.71 -5.72
CA VAL A 99 5.94 -15.92 -6.57
C VAL A 99 7.21 -15.90 -7.45
N TRP A 100 7.66 -14.71 -7.85
CA TRP A 100 8.82 -14.50 -8.69
C TRP A 100 9.94 -13.79 -7.91
N THR A 101 11.16 -14.33 -7.99
CA THR A 101 12.35 -13.64 -7.49
C THR A 101 12.72 -12.49 -8.42
N MET A 102 13.12 -11.34 -7.86
CA MET A 102 13.64 -10.21 -8.64
C MET A 102 14.86 -10.63 -9.47
N ARG A 103 14.74 -10.52 -10.79
CA ARG A 103 15.81 -10.86 -11.75
C ARG A 103 16.92 -9.81 -11.66
N GLN A 104 18.18 -10.26 -11.71
CA GLN A 104 19.36 -9.37 -11.67
C GLN A 104 19.77 -8.91 -13.07
N SER A 105 19.50 -9.72 -14.10
CA SER A 105 19.76 -9.41 -15.50
C SER A 105 18.73 -10.12 -16.37
N PRO A 106 18.46 -9.61 -17.58
CA PRO A 106 17.63 -10.32 -18.54
C PRO A 106 18.27 -11.67 -18.91
N PRO A 107 17.47 -12.70 -19.25
CA PRO A 107 17.98 -13.94 -19.83
C PRO A 107 18.84 -13.63 -21.08
N ARG A 108 19.93 -14.37 -21.31
CA ARG A 108 20.87 -14.06 -22.40
C ARG A 108 20.24 -14.18 -23.79
N ASP A 109 19.26 -15.06 -23.90
CA ASP A 109 18.52 -15.44 -25.09
C ASP A 109 17.22 -14.64 -25.30
N TRP A 110 17.00 -13.58 -24.51
CA TRP A 110 15.78 -12.75 -24.59
C TRP A 110 15.52 -12.14 -25.99
N HIS A 111 16.58 -11.96 -26.79
CA HIS A 111 16.53 -11.35 -28.12
C HIS A 111 16.35 -12.38 -29.25
N LEU A 112 16.31 -13.68 -28.93
CA LEU A 112 16.07 -14.72 -29.95
C LEU A 112 14.59 -14.75 -30.35
N PRO A 113 14.28 -15.05 -31.62
CA PRO A 113 12.90 -15.20 -32.07
C PRO A 113 12.22 -16.35 -31.33
N LEU A 114 10.89 -16.26 -31.16
CA LEU A 114 10.14 -17.32 -30.52
C LEU A 114 10.17 -18.59 -31.37
N PRO A 115 10.13 -19.79 -30.76
CA PRO A 115 10.09 -21.05 -31.51
C PRO A 115 8.88 -21.08 -32.45
N GLY A 116 9.13 -20.99 -33.77
CA GLY A 116 8.10 -21.01 -34.81
C GLY A 116 8.05 -19.77 -35.70
N GLU A 117 8.59 -18.62 -35.26
CA GLU A 117 8.59 -17.38 -36.06
C GLU A 117 9.50 -17.45 -37.29
N GLY A 118 10.56 -18.27 -37.24
CA GLY A 118 11.48 -18.48 -38.36
C GLY A 118 10.98 -19.41 -39.47
N LYS A 119 9.75 -19.97 -39.37
CA LYS A 119 9.21 -20.89 -40.39
C LYS A 119 8.38 -20.20 -41.48
N SER A 120 8.35 -18.87 -41.50
CA SER A 120 7.71 -18.11 -42.59
C SER A 120 8.72 -17.77 -43.69
N LYS A 121 9.06 -18.74 -44.53
CA LYS A 121 9.57 -18.51 -45.89
C LYS A 121 9.12 -19.64 -46.81
#